data_AF-A0A4Y4X4V9-F1
#
_entry.id   AF-A0A4Y4X4V9-F1
#
_cell.length_a   1.000
_cell.length_b   1.000
_cell.length_c   1.000
_cell.angle_alpha   90.00
_cell.angle_beta   90.00
_cell.angle_gamma   90.00
#
_symmetry.space_group_name_H-M   'P 1'
#
loop_
_entity.id
_entity.type
_entity.pdbx_description
1 polymer ?
#
loop_
_entity_poly.entity_id
_entity_poly.type
_entity_poly.pdbx_seq_one_letter_code
_entity_poly.pdbx_strand_id
1 'polypeptide(L)'
;STLKALDLFHYPKFFQSIADANLDYDLISKQGVLKANLKNARFLKNSFSDFLYSISKFDITKEIYNDANLVSQINQQRLLSNLNMKSPKTQLKIHNGLLDLSTKQMDMLMDAEILKFIFKMKLQGNMHQPKFSLILNEKAIQQNLQQGLKEILKNDTLKKGLDHLLKDDKLKEKLEKGLKGLF
;
A
#
# COMPACT_ATOMS: atom_id res chain seq x y z
N SER A 1 24.26 -9.50 -18.25
CA SER A 1 24.62 -8.16 -18.75
C SER A 1 23.98 -7.12 -17.85
N THR A 2 24.72 -6.06 -17.54
CA THR A 2 24.31 -4.88 -16.76
C THR A 2 23.07 -4.16 -17.30
N LEU A 3 22.66 -4.44 -18.54
CA LEU A 3 21.47 -3.86 -19.18
C LEU A 3 20.13 -4.21 -18.50
N LYS A 4 19.95 -5.40 -17.92
CA LYS A 4 18.64 -5.77 -17.31
C LYS A 4 18.36 -5.06 -15.98
N ALA A 5 19.39 -4.65 -15.26
CA ALA A 5 19.23 -3.84 -14.05
C ALA A 5 18.78 -2.40 -14.42
N LEU A 6 19.16 -1.91 -15.61
CA LEU A 6 18.71 -0.61 -16.12
C LEU A 6 17.23 -0.61 -16.54
N ASP A 7 16.67 -1.76 -16.91
CA ASP A 7 15.24 -1.87 -17.25
C ASP A 7 14.32 -1.53 -16.06
N LEU A 8 14.80 -1.65 -14.81
CA LEU A 8 14.06 -1.23 -13.61
C LEU A 8 13.79 0.29 -13.58
N PHE A 9 14.59 1.12 -14.26
CA PHE A 9 14.37 2.56 -14.35
C PHE A 9 13.17 2.94 -15.23
N HIS A 10 12.64 2.02 -16.04
CA HIS A 10 11.44 2.23 -16.86
C HIS A 10 10.14 2.02 -16.08
N TYR A 11 10.19 1.60 -14.81
CA TYR A 11 9.00 1.46 -13.98
C TYR A 11 8.55 2.81 -13.39
N PRO A 12 7.23 2.97 -13.13
CA PRO A 12 6.71 4.19 -12.53
C PRO A 12 7.46 4.50 -11.24
N LYS A 13 7.90 5.75 -11.06
CA LYS A 13 8.59 6.17 -9.85
C LYS A 13 7.55 6.31 -8.73
N PHE A 14 7.54 5.37 -7.78
CA PHE A 14 6.60 5.38 -6.66
C PHE A 14 7.07 6.24 -5.49
N PHE A 15 8.38 6.27 -5.24
CA PHE A 15 9.00 7.03 -4.16
C PHE A 15 10.40 7.50 -4.57
N GLN A 16 10.92 8.48 -3.82
CA GLN A 16 12.31 8.90 -3.83
C GLN A 16 12.90 8.62 -2.44
N SER A 17 14.15 8.16 -2.37
CA SER A 17 14.83 7.83 -1.11
C SER A 17 16.34 7.79 -1.28
N ILE A 18 17.07 7.86 -0.17
CA ILE A 18 18.47 7.46 -0.10
C ILE A 18 18.48 5.97 0.27
N ALA A 19 18.96 5.12 -0.63
CA ALA A 19 18.95 3.67 -0.42
C ALA A 19 20.33 3.16 0.02
N ASP A 20 20.35 2.44 1.13
CA ASP A 20 21.44 1.56 1.53
C ASP A 20 21.00 0.12 1.22
N ALA A 21 21.62 -0.50 0.21
CA ALA A 21 21.15 -1.76 -0.34
C ALA A 21 22.28 -2.77 -0.52
N ASN A 22 21.98 -4.02 -0.17
CA ASN A 22 22.84 -5.18 -0.40
C ASN A 22 22.09 -6.21 -1.25
N LEU A 23 22.72 -6.64 -2.34
CA LEU A 23 22.21 -7.67 -3.25
C LEU A 23 23.18 -8.85 -3.25
N ASP A 24 22.75 -9.95 -2.66
CA ASP A 24 23.40 -11.25 -2.80
C ASP A 24 22.70 -12.01 -3.93
N TYR A 25 23.40 -12.30 -5.03
CA TYR A 25 22.79 -12.89 -6.23
C TYR A 25 23.73 -13.87 -6.94
N ASP A 26 23.24 -15.07 -7.17
CA ASP A 26 23.90 -16.10 -7.96
C ASP A 26 23.43 -16.03 -9.43
N LEU A 27 24.39 -15.76 -10.32
CA LEU A 27 24.14 -15.62 -11.77
C LEU A 27 23.79 -16.95 -12.45
N ILE A 28 24.24 -18.09 -11.92
CA ILE A 28 24.00 -19.43 -12.47
C ILE A 28 22.58 -19.87 -12.11
N SER A 29 22.25 -19.87 -10.82
CA SER A 29 20.92 -20.27 -10.36
C SER A 29 19.86 -19.18 -10.58
N LYS A 30 20.29 -17.94 -10.83
CA LYS A 30 19.45 -16.74 -10.97
C LYS A 30 18.61 -16.46 -9.74
N GLN A 31 19.14 -16.80 -8.56
CA GLN A 31 18.48 -16.62 -7.27
C GLN A 31 19.27 -15.65 -6.41
N GLY A 32 18.60 -14.99 -5.47
CA GLY A 32 19.26 -14.06 -4.57
C GLY A 32 18.35 -13.42 -3.55
N VAL A 33 18.94 -12.55 -2.76
CA VAL A 33 18.24 -11.75 -1.75
C VAL A 33 18.69 -10.30 -1.85
N LEU A 34 17.73 -9.40 -2.06
CA LEU A 34 17.91 -7.96 -1.92
C LEU A 34 17.46 -7.53 -0.52
N LYS A 35 18.32 -6.83 0.20
CA LYS A 35 17.98 -6.13 1.44
C LYS A 35 18.26 -4.65 1.23
N ALA A 36 17.28 -3.79 1.47
CA ALA A 36 17.45 -2.35 1.35
C ALA A 36 16.83 -1.61 2.52
N ASN A 37 17.58 -0.66 3.08
CA ASN A 37 17.08 0.36 3.98
C ASN A 37 16.96 1.67 3.20
N LEU A 38 15.73 2.19 3.13
CA LEU A 38 15.37 3.39 2.40
C LEU A 38 15.21 4.53 3.42
N LYS A 39 16.16 5.44 3.44
CA LYS A 39 16.19 6.60 4.32
C LYS A 39 15.56 7.81 3.62
N ASN A 40 14.91 8.66 4.41
CA ASN A 40 14.24 9.87 3.94
C ASN A 40 13.30 9.59 2.75
N ALA A 41 12.64 8.43 2.76
CA ALA A 41 11.78 8.03 1.66
C ALA A 41 10.54 8.94 1.61
N ARG A 42 10.16 9.36 0.40
CA ARG A 42 8.97 10.20 0.14
C ARG A 42 8.21 9.64 -1.05
N PHE A 43 6.91 9.48 -0.91
CA PHE A 43 6.06 9.14 -2.05
C PHE A 43 6.07 10.26 -3.09
N LEU A 44 6.10 9.88 -4.36
CA LEU A 44 5.88 10.79 -5.46
C LEU A 44 4.39 10.82 -5.81
N LYS A 45 3.95 11.92 -6.41
CA LYS A 45 2.58 12.03 -6.94
C LYS A 45 2.39 11.03 -8.09
N ASN A 46 1.44 10.12 -7.92
CA ASN A 46 1.05 9.09 -8.87
C ASN A 46 -0.35 8.52 -8.53
N SER A 47 -0.84 7.60 -9.36
CA SER A 47 -2.15 6.96 -9.18
C SER A 47 -2.32 6.25 -7.83
N PHE A 48 -1.25 5.73 -7.24
CA PHE A 48 -1.29 5.12 -5.90
C PHE A 48 -1.48 6.17 -4.80
N SER A 49 -0.72 7.27 -4.85
CA SER A 49 -0.89 8.39 -3.91
C SER A 49 -2.27 9.06 -4.05
N ASP A 50 -2.80 9.13 -5.28
CA ASP A 50 -4.15 9.65 -5.55
C ASP A 50 -5.23 8.75 -4.97
N PHE A 51 -5.07 7.43 -5.14
CA PHE A 51 -5.96 6.45 -4.55
C PHE A 51 -5.98 6.56 -3.02
N LEU A 52 -4.81 6.59 -2.39
CA LEU A 52 -4.70 6.76 -0.94
C LEU A 52 -5.31 8.09 -0.45
N TYR A 53 -5.10 9.18 -1.18
CA TYR A 53 -5.74 10.46 -0.89
C TYR A 53 -7.27 10.38 -1.04
N SER A 54 -7.78 9.68 -2.04
CA SER A 54 -9.23 9.56 -2.25
C SER A 54 -9.95 8.89 -1.07
N ILE A 55 -9.29 7.94 -0.41
CA ILE A 55 -9.81 7.15 0.71
C ILE A 55 -9.57 7.84 2.06
N SER A 56 -8.44 8.51 2.25
CA SER A 56 -8.05 9.07 3.55
C SER A 56 -8.15 10.58 3.66
N LYS A 57 -8.25 11.29 2.52
CA LYS A 57 -8.04 12.75 2.38
C LYS A 57 -6.72 13.25 2.97
N PHE A 58 -5.77 12.33 3.17
CA PHE A 58 -4.45 12.62 3.68
C PHE A 58 -3.43 12.50 2.55
N ASP A 59 -2.63 13.55 2.38
CA ASP A 59 -1.61 13.61 1.35
C ASP A 59 -0.32 12.94 1.82
N ILE A 60 -0.17 11.66 1.47
CA ILE A 60 1.00 10.85 1.83
C ILE A 60 2.31 11.34 1.19
N THR A 61 2.24 12.18 0.15
CA THR A 61 3.45 12.68 -0.54
C THR A 61 4.21 13.70 0.30
N LYS A 62 3.56 14.25 1.33
CA LYS A 62 4.17 15.18 2.29
C LYS A 62 4.88 14.46 3.44
N GLU A 63 4.64 13.16 3.62
CA GLU A 63 5.29 12.39 4.66
C GLU A 63 6.75 12.07 4.32
N ILE A 64 7.54 11.92 5.39
CA ILE A 64 8.92 11.44 5.32
C ILE A 64 8.98 10.14 6.11
N TYR A 65 9.41 9.08 5.45
CA TYR A 65 9.64 7.77 6.05
C TYR A 65 11.14 7.66 6.33
N ASN A 66 11.53 7.88 7.58
CA ASN A 66 12.95 7.92 7.96
C ASN A 66 13.60 6.53 7.91
N ASP A 67 12.82 5.48 8.14
CA ASP A 67 13.27 4.09 8.10
C ASP A 67 12.21 3.23 7.40
N ALA A 68 12.51 2.87 6.16
CA ALA A 68 11.72 1.95 5.35
C ALA A 68 12.58 0.74 4.98
N ASN A 69 12.12 -0.45 5.34
CA ASN A 69 12.88 -1.69 5.13
C ASN A 69 12.23 -2.53 4.05
N LEU A 70 13.02 -2.92 3.05
CA LEU A 70 12.65 -3.80 1.95
C LEU A 70 13.53 -5.04 1.99
N VAL A 71 12.91 -6.22 2.00
CA VAL A 71 13.59 -7.50 1.80
C VAL A 71 12.90 -8.22 0.67
N SER A 72 13.65 -8.62 -0.35
CA SER A 72 13.11 -9.31 -1.52
C SER A 72 13.88 -10.59 -1.79
N GLN A 73 13.16 -11.72 -1.84
CA GLN A 73 13.69 -12.98 -2.36
C GLN A 73 13.52 -12.99 -3.87
N ILE A 74 14.62 -13.20 -4.58
CA ILE A 74 14.67 -13.22 -6.04
C ILE A 74 14.78 -14.67 -6.49
N ASN A 75 13.85 -15.10 -7.33
CA ASN A 75 13.94 -16.36 -8.04
C ASN A 75 13.65 -16.09 -9.52
N GLN A 76 14.71 -16.12 -10.32
CA GLN A 76 14.71 -15.73 -11.72
C GLN A 76 14.23 -14.28 -11.91
N GLN A 77 13.02 -14.09 -12.43
CA GLN A 77 12.39 -12.79 -12.69
C GLN A 77 11.24 -12.50 -11.71
N ARG A 78 11.10 -13.32 -10.66
CA ARG A 78 10.05 -13.19 -9.64
C ARG A 78 10.67 -12.73 -8.34
N LEU A 79 10.04 -11.73 -7.74
CA LEU A 79 10.46 -11.11 -6.49
C LEU A 79 9.33 -11.30 -5.48
N LEU A 80 9.63 -11.96 -4.36
CA LEU A 80 8.75 -12.04 -3.21
C LEU A 80 9.27 -11.07 -2.15
N SER A 81 8.51 -10.01 -1.92
CA SER A 81 8.99 -8.84 -1.19
C SER A 81 8.21 -8.59 0.08
N ASN A 82 8.95 -8.28 1.14
CA ASN A 82 8.44 -7.72 2.38
C ASN A 82 8.85 -6.24 2.44
N LEU A 83 7.89 -5.38 2.73
CA LEU A 83 8.11 -3.94 2.88
C LEU A 83 7.49 -3.50 4.21
N ASN A 84 8.23 -2.72 4.99
CA ASN A 84 7.71 -2.03 6.16
C ASN A 84 8.16 -0.57 6.13
N MET A 85 7.21 0.36 6.11
CA MET A 85 7.47 1.79 6.10
C MET A 85 6.65 2.44 7.21
N LYS A 86 7.27 3.32 7.99
CA LYS A 86 6.58 4.07 9.04
C LYS A 86 6.99 5.54 9.04
N SER A 87 6.00 6.39 9.19
CA SER A 87 6.11 7.83 9.42
C SER A 87 5.31 8.17 10.70
N PRO A 88 5.27 9.44 11.15
CA PRO A 88 4.45 9.83 12.30
C PRO A 88 2.95 9.57 12.12
N LYS A 89 2.43 9.66 10.88
CA LYS A 89 0.98 9.58 10.60
C LYS A 89 0.59 8.38 9.75
N THR A 90 1.55 7.67 9.19
CA THR A 90 1.28 6.54 8.30
C THR A 90 2.18 5.34 8.60
N GLN A 91 1.62 4.14 8.43
CA GLN A 91 2.36 2.90 8.43
C GLN A 91 1.87 2.02 7.30
N LEU A 92 2.79 1.52 6.47
CA LEU A 92 2.50 0.66 5.34
C LEU A 92 3.32 -0.62 5.46
N LYS A 93 2.67 -1.77 5.33
CA LYS A 93 3.32 -3.09 5.37
C LYS A 93 2.85 -3.97 4.22
N ILE A 94 3.80 -4.60 3.54
CA ILE A 94 3.53 -5.68 2.59
C ILE A 94 4.24 -6.91 3.11
N HIS A 95 3.53 -8.03 3.14
CA HIS A 95 4.09 -9.34 3.44
C HIS A 95 3.96 -10.24 2.21
N ASN A 96 5.09 -10.79 1.74
CA ASN A 96 5.18 -11.69 0.59
C ASN A 96 4.50 -11.16 -0.69
N GLY A 97 4.66 -9.87 -0.97
CA GLY A 97 4.16 -9.27 -2.20
C GLY A 97 4.92 -9.79 -3.43
N LEU A 98 4.20 -10.28 -4.43
CA LEU A 98 4.77 -10.79 -5.67
C LEU A 98 4.92 -9.66 -6.70
N LEU A 99 6.12 -9.58 -7.27
CA LEU A 99 6.41 -8.83 -8.48
C LEU A 99 7.05 -9.78 -9.49
N ASP A 100 6.42 -9.95 -10.65
CA ASP A 100 6.90 -10.79 -11.73
C ASP A 100 7.32 -9.92 -12.91
N LEU A 101 8.63 -9.74 -13.07
CA LEU A 101 9.21 -8.90 -14.12
C LEU A 101 9.04 -9.52 -15.50
N SER A 102 8.86 -10.84 -15.61
CA SER A 102 8.69 -11.52 -16.90
C SER A 102 7.31 -11.27 -17.50
N THR A 103 6.27 -11.31 -16.65
CA THR A 103 4.88 -11.05 -17.06
C THR A 103 4.45 -9.60 -16.85
N LYS A 104 5.30 -8.80 -16.19
CA LYS A 104 5.02 -7.43 -15.73
C LYS A 104 3.77 -7.37 -14.86
N GLN A 105 3.57 -8.38 -14.01
CA GLN A 105 2.43 -8.47 -13.11
C GLN A 105 2.88 -8.29 -11.66
N MET A 106 1.99 -7.72 -10.86
CA MET A 106 2.11 -7.66 -9.42
C MET A 106 0.88 -8.25 -8.73
N ASP A 107 1.10 -8.84 -7.56
CA ASP A 107 0.04 -9.23 -6.63
C ASP A 107 0.53 -9.03 -5.20
N MET A 108 -0.02 -8.05 -4.51
CA MET A 108 0.41 -7.66 -3.18
C MET A 108 -0.79 -7.38 -2.30
N LEU A 109 -0.71 -7.86 -1.05
CA LEU A 109 -1.60 -7.46 0.03
C LEU A 109 -0.84 -6.47 0.91
N MET A 110 -1.39 -5.26 1.06
CA MET A 110 -0.81 -4.22 1.91
C MET A 110 -1.72 -3.95 3.11
N ASP A 111 -1.14 -3.99 4.31
CA ASP A 111 -1.73 -3.41 5.51
C ASP A 111 -1.32 -1.93 5.56
N ALA A 112 -2.29 -1.05 5.72
CA ALA A 112 -2.08 0.39 5.78
C ALA A 112 -2.75 0.98 7.02
N GLU A 113 -2.05 1.91 7.66
CA GLU A 113 -2.58 2.79 8.68
C GLU A 113 -2.30 4.22 8.24
N ILE A 114 -3.32 5.06 8.18
CA ILE A 114 -3.20 6.49 7.86
C ILE A 114 -4.04 7.27 8.86
N LEU A 115 -3.44 8.16 9.65
CA LEU A 115 -4.13 8.90 10.72
C LEU A 115 -4.93 7.96 11.65
N LYS A 116 -4.37 6.80 12.00
CA LYS A 116 -5.02 5.72 12.77
C LYS A 116 -6.18 4.99 12.08
N PHE A 117 -6.54 5.36 10.85
CA PHE A 117 -7.45 4.57 10.02
C PHE A 117 -6.71 3.35 9.47
N ILE A 118 -7.09 2.16 9.92
CA ILE A 118 -6.42 0.90 9.58
C ILE A 118 -7.22 0.16 8.52
N PHE A 119 -6.58 -0.19 7.42
CA PHE A 119 -7.22 -0.90 6.31
C PHE A 119 -6.26 -1.80 5.57
N LYS A 120 -6.81 -2.78 4.87
CA LYS A 120 -6.06 -3.63 3.96
C LYS A 120 -6.38 -3.25 2.53
N MET A 121 -5.42 -3.40 1.64
CA MET A 121 -5.65 -3.22 0.22
C MET A 121 -4.91 -4.24 -0.62
N LYS A 122 -5.49 -4.50 -1.78
CA LYS A 122 -4.90 -5.34 -2.80
C LYS A 122 -4.34 -4.47 -3.91
N LEU A 123 -3.08 -4.72 -4.29
CA LEU A 123 -2.41 -4.07 -5.40
C LEU A 123 -2.11 -5.16 -6.43
N GLN A 124 -2.75 -5.10 -7.59
CA GLN A 124 -2.75 -6.19 -8.56
C GLN A 124 -2.66 -5.72 -10.00
N GLY A 125 -2.23 -6.63 -10.87
CA GLY A 125 -2.27 -6.44 -12.32
C GLY A 125 -0.95 -5.91 -12.87
N ASN A 126 -1.03 -5.20 -14.00
CA ASN A 126 0.17 -4.76 -14.71
C ASN A 126 0.90 -3.67 -13.90
N MET A 127 2.21 -3.81 -13.73
CA MET A 127 3.01 -2.91 -12.87
C MET A 127 3.10 -1.46 -13.42
N HIS A 128 2.82 -1.24 -14.71
CA HIS A 128 2.72 0.09 -15.30
C HIS A 128 1.34 0.74 -15.10
N GLN A 129 0.31 -0.07 -14.90
CA GLN A 129 -1.08 0.36 -14.67
C GLN A 129 -1.74 -0.51 -13.58
N PRO A 130 -1.21 -0.45 -12.35
CA PRO A 130 -1.69 -1.30 -11.27
C PRO A 130 -3.12 -0.94 -10.89
N LYS A 131 -3.88 -1.96 -10.51
CA LYS A 131 -5.22 -1.83 -9.92
C LYS A 131 -5.10 -1.85 -8.40
N PHE A 132 -5.80 -0.93 -7.76
CA PHE A 132 -5.84 -0.81 -6.31
C PHE A 132 -7.27 -1.07 -5.83
N SER A 133 -7.42 -1.87 -4.78
CA SER A 133 -8.73 -2.19 -4.24
C SER A 133 -8.67 -2.30 -2.73
N LEU A 134 -9.63 -1.68 -2.05
CA LEU A 134 -9.76 -1.75 -0.61
C LEU A 134 -10.34 -3.11 -0.22
N ILE A 135 -9.76 -3.76 0.78
CA ILE A 135 -10.34 -4.95 1.40
C ILE A 135 -11.05 -4.49 2.66
N LEU A 136 -12.36 -4.32 2.54
CA LEU A 136 -13.23 -4.01 3.66
C LEU A 136 -13.74 -5.31 4.26
N ASN A 137 -13.40 -5.56 5.52
CA ASN A 137 -14.11 -6.56 6.32
C ASN A 137 -14.89 -5.84 7.44
N GLU A 138 -15.97 -6.47 7.89
CA GLU A 138 -16.90 -5.88 8.88
C GLU A 138 -16.18 -5.44 10.17
N LYS A 139 -15.11 -6.16 10.55
CA LYS A 139 -14.30 -5.86 11.73
C LYS A 139 -13.45 -4.58 11.55
N ALA A 140 -12.81 -4.40 10.39
CA ALA A 140 -12.06 -3.19 10.07
C ALA A 140 -12.99 -1.98 9.98
N ILE A 141 -14.18 -2.17 9.41
CA ILE A 141 -15.23 -1.15 9.44
C ILE A 141 -15.56 -0.81 10.90
N GLN A 142 -15.97 -1.77 11.73
CA GLN A 142 -16.33 -1.51 13.13
C GLN A 142 -15.21 -0.89 13.99
N GLN A 143 -13.95 -1.30 13.80
CA GLN A 143 -12.80 -0.73 14.52
C GLN A 143 -12.53 0.72 14.11
N ASN A 144 -12.60 1.01 12.80
CA ASN A 144 -12.48 2.38 12.30
C ASN A 144 -13.71 3.22 12.64
N LEU A 145 -14.90 2.60 12.78
CA LEU A 145 -16.09 3.30 13.23
C LEU A 145 -15.89 3.83 14.65
N GLN A 146 -15.39 2.99 15.57
CA GLN A 146 -15.23 3.37 16.97
C GLN A 146 -14.11 4.40 17.22
N GLN A 147 -13.05 4.42 16.40
CA GLN A 147 -11.91 5.33 16.60
C GLN A 147 -11.87 6.53 15.64
N GLY A 148 -12.58 6.49 14.51
CA GLY A 148 -12.48 7.51 13.44
C GLY A 148 -13.80 8.16 13.01
N LEU A 149 -14.99 7.65 13.37
CA LEU A 149 -16.26 8.24 12.91
C LEU A 149 -16.46 9.70 13.31
N LYS A 150 -15.98 10.15 14.48
CA LYS A 150 -16.21 11.55 14.90
C LYS A 150 -15.49 12.56 14.01
N GLU A 151 -14.41 12.19 13.33
CA GLU A 151 -13.71 13.04 12.37
C GLU A 151 -14.12 12.73 10.91
N ILE A 152 -14.38 11.46 10.59
CA ILE A 152 -14.82 11.00 9.27
C ILE A 152 -16.24 11.48 8.95
N LEU A 153 -17.18 11.49 9.91
CA LEU A 153 -18.54 12.01 9.76
C LEU A 153 -18.61 13.54 9.67
N LYS A 154 -17.54 14.25 10.07
CA LYS A 154 -17.42 15.71 9.90
C LYS A 154 -16.83 16.09 8.54
N ASN A 155 -16.34 15.12 7.76
CA ASN A 155 -15.74 15.34 6.46
C ASN A 155 -16.60 14.70 5.35
N ASP A 156 -17.43 15.53 4.70
CA ASP A 156 -18.37 15.14 3.64
C ASP A 156 -17.72 14.37 2.49
N THR A 157 -16.41 14.55 2.29
CA THR A 157 -15.64 13.94 1.21
C THR A 157 -15.30 12.48 1.48
N LEU A 158 -15.17 12.08 2.74
CA LEU A 158 -14.95 10.69 3.15
C LEU A 158 -16.26 9.91 3.19
N LYS A 159 -17.35 10.59 3.60
CA LYS A 159 -18.72 10.07 3.57
C LYS A 159 -19.13 9.59 2.18
N LYS A 160 -18.89 10.40 1.14
CA LYS A 160 -19.17 10.04 -0.27
C LYS A 160 -18.32 8.87 -0.78
N GLY A 161 -17.07 8.74 -0.31
CA GLY A 161 -16.22 7.60 -0.65
C GLY A 161 -16.72 6.30 -0.02
N LEU A 162 -17.24 6.39 1.22
CA LEU A 162 -17.91 5.29 1.91
C LEU A 162 -19.23 4.91 1.20
N ASP A 163 -20.06 5.88 0.80
CA ASP A 163 -21.34 5.64 0.12
C ASP A 163 -21.20 4.79 -1.17
N HIS A 164 -20.07 4.91 -1.88
CA HIS A 164 -19.79 4.07 -3.06
C HIS A 164 -19.41 2.62 -2.70
N LEU A 165 -18.82 2.42 -1.51
CA LEU A 165 -18.50 1.10 -0.95
C LEU A 165 -19.72 0.43 -0.29
N LEU A 166 -20.77 1.21 0.00
CA LEU A 166 -22.01 0.82 0.70
C LEU A 166 -23.17 0.41 -0.22
N LYS A 167 -22.90 0.17 -1.51
CA LYS A 167 -23.90 -0.38 -2.45
C LYS A 167 -24.26 -1.84 -2.18
N ASP A 168 -23.66 -2.47 -1.17
CA ASP A 168 -24.06 -3.77 -0.65
C ASP A 168 -25.01 -3.56 0.55
N ASP A 169 -26.29 -3.88 0.35
CA ASP A 169 -27.36 -3.67 1.33
C ASP A 169 -27.07 -4.32 2.69
N LYS A 170 -26.30 -5.43 2.73
CA LYS A 170 -25.95 -6.11 3.98
C LYS A 170 -24.93 -5.33 4.80
N LEU A 171 -23.97 -4.67 4.13
CA LEU A 171 -22.97 -3.84 4.79
C LEU A 171 -23.60 -2.53 5.31
N LYS A 172 -24.51 -1.94 4.53
CA LYS A 172 -25.27 -0.76 4.92
C LYS A 172 -26.12 -1.01 6.18
N GLU A 173 -26.85 -2.13 6.23
CA GLU A 173 -27.69 -2.46 7.39
C GLU A 173 -26.86 -2.71 8.67
N LYS A 174 -25.70 -3.39 8.56
CA LYS A 174 -24.80 -3.62 9.69
C LYS A 174 -24.15 -2.34 10.20
N LEU A 175 -23.84 -1.41 9.30
CA LEU A 175 -23.32 -0.09 9.64
C LEU A 175 -24.36 0.80 10.31
N GLU A 176 -25.58 0.84 9.77
CA GLU A 176 -26.69 1.57 10.37
C GLU A 176 -27.04 1.04 11.77
N LYS A 177 -27.00 -0.28 11.98
CA LYS A 177 -27.17 -0.88 13.32
C LYS A 177 -26.02 -0.54 14.27
N GLY A 178 -24.77 -0.55 13.78
CA GLY A 178 -23.60 -0.14 14.56
C GLY A 178 -23.63 1.34 14.96
N LEU A 179 -24.13 2.22 14.08
CA LEU A 179 -24.31 3.65 14.34
C LEU A 179 -25.46 3.96 15.29
N LYS A 180 -26.58 3.22 15.19
CA LYS A 180 -27.71 3.36 16.12
C LYS A 180 -27.39 2.92 17.55
N GLY A 181 -26.40 2.06 17.75
CA GLY A 181 -25.93 1.66 19.09
C GLY A 181 -24.97 2.67 19.75
N LEU A 182 -24.64 3.78 19.07
CA LEU A 182 -23.74 4.83 19.56
C LEU A 182 -24.47 6.12 19.98
N PHE A 183 -25.79 6.18 19.81
CA PHE A 183 -26.70 7.23 20.28
C PHE A 183 -27.76 6.61 21.19
#